data_AF-A0A443QYY2-F1
#
_entry.id   AF-A0A443QYY2-F1
#
_cell.length_a   1.000
_cell.length_b   1.000
_cell.length_c   1.000
_cell.angle_alpha   90.00
_cell.angle_beta   90.00
_cell.angle_gamma   90.00
#
_symmetry.space_group_name_H-M   'P 1'
#
loop_
_entity.id
_entity.type
_entity.pdbx_description
1 polymer ?
#
loop_
_entity_poly.entity_id
_entity_poly.type
_entity_poly.pdbx_seq_one_letter_code
_entity_poly.pdbx_strand_id
1 'polypeptide(L)'
;MAFKCREELVGKRFLCISSSQRLKLPKIADWVWRRGVVRAASHRDINNPELSILVEFDDVDWRKREWICVYEQKFQVFLIEYTLIWVLRKETPVGKNVFWPALNYKSLLDKIGLTDHKFQPIEHFVDRRLDFVDYSSLKFHQ
;
A
#
# COMPACT_ATOMS: atom_id res chain seq x y z
N MET A 1 -8.07 -7.05 -28.92
CA MET A 1 -8.20 -7.26 -27.46
C MET A 1 -6.81 -7.11 -26.84
N ALA A 2 -6.40 -5.90 -26.45
CA ALA A 2 -5.07 -5.66 -25.92
C ALA A 2 -5.01 -6.14 -24.46
N PHE A 3 -4.13 -7.11 -24.18
CA PHE A 3 -3.92 -7.64 -22.84
C PHE A 3 -3.47 -6.50 -21.90
N LYS A 4 -4.17 -6.37 -20.77
CA LYS A 4 -4.06 -5.33 -19.74
C LYS A 4 -2.73 -5.38 -18.95
N CYS A 5 -1.57 -5.28 -19.61
CA CYS A 5 -0.26 -5.32 -18.94
C CYS A 5 0.38 -3.94 -18.73
N ARG A 6 -0.41 -2.91 -18.39
CA ARG A 6 0.14 -1.67 -17.83
C ARG A 6 -0.12 -1.63 -16.33
N GLU A 7 0.64 -2.42 -15.59
CA GLU A 7 0.80 -2.25 -14.14
C GLU A 7 2.15 -1.59 -13.88
N GLU A 8 2.30 -0.33 -14.30
CA GLU A 8 3.52 0.42 -14.02
C GLU A 8 3.61 0.63 -12.50
N LEU A 9 4.47 -0.17 -11.84
CA LEU A 9 4.84 0.01 -10.43
C LEU A 9 5.31 1.44 -10.17
N VAL A 10 6.03 1.99 -11.15
CA VAL A 10 6.60 3.33 -11.12
C VAL A 10 5.50 4.38 -11.05
N GLY A 11 5.67 5.33 -10.13
CA GLY A 11 4.71 6.41 -9.86
C GLY A 11 3.64 6.05 -8.82
N LYS A 12 3.45 4.75 -8.52
CA LYS A 12 2.45 4.31 -7.54
C LYS A 12 2.94 4.51 -6.11
N ARG A 13 1.98 4.76 -5.21
CA ARG A 13 2.24 4.71 -3.78
C ARG A 13 2.38 3.27 -3.30
N PHE A 14 3.19 3.08 -2.27
CA PHE A 14 3.36 1.79 -1.62
C PHE A 14 3.25 1.92 -0.11
N LEU A 15 2.87 0.82 0.52
CA LEU A 15 2.92 0.61 1.97
C LEU A 15 3.77 -0.62 2.23
N CYS A 16 4.70 -0.57 3.16
CA CYS A 16 5.51 -1.74 3.49
C CYS A 16 5.80 -1.84 4.98
N ILE A 17 6.03 -3.08 5.40
CA ILE A 17 6.51 -3.39 6.74
C ILE A 17 7.68 -4.36 6.65
N SER A 18 8.79 -3.93 7.23
CA SER A 18 9.96 -4.75 7.50
C SER A 18 10.02 -5.03 9.00
N SER A 19 10.06 -6.31 9.39
CA SER A 19 10.25 -6.70 10.79
C SER A 19 10.96 -8.05 10.85
N SER A 20 11.88 -8.17 11.79
CA SER A 20 12.62 -9.41 12.06
C SER A 20 11.73 -10.50 12.69
N GLN A 21 10.64 -10.13 13.36
CA GLN A 21 9.71 -11.06 14.01
C GLN A 21 8.36 -11.08 13.30
N ARG A 22 7.81 -12.26 13.03
CA ARG A 22 6.50 -12.42 12.37
C ARG A 22 5.40 -11.69 13.16
N LEU A 23 4.77 -10.72 12.51
CA LEU A 23 3.74 -9.89 13.12
C LEU A 23 2.42 -10.65 13.25
N LYS A 24 1.63 -10.30 14.27
CA LYS A 24 0.30 -10.86 14.51
C LYS A 24 -0.78 -9.91 14.01
N LEU A 25 -1.66 -10.40 13.12
CA LEU A 25 -2.76 -9.66 12.49
C LEU A 25 -3.66 -8.81 13.42
N PRO A 26 -4.03 -9.21 14.66
CA PRO A 26 -4.96 -8.42 15.48
C PRO A 26 -4.46 -7.03 15.88
N LYS A 27 -3.19 -6.70 15.65
CA LYS A 27 -2.59 -5.38 15.95
C LYS A 27 -2.09 -4.65 14.70
N ILE A 28 -2.76 -4.85 13.57
CA ILE A 28 -2.35 -4.28 12.28
C ILE A 28 -2.17 -2.75 12.31
N ALA A 29 -3.02 -2.05 13.06
CA ALA A 29 -2.99 -0.60 13.18
C ALA A 29 -1.80 -0.08 13.99
N ASP A 30 -1.23 -0.92 14.87
CA ASP A 30 -0.10 -0.57 15.73
C ASP A 30 1.25 -0.80 15.05
N TRP A 31 1.26 -1.35 13.84
CA TRP A 31 2.49 -1.63 13.12
C TRP A 31 3.16 -0.36 12.61
N VAL A 32 4.49 -0.39 12.50
CA VAL A 32 5.29 0.71 11.96
C VAL A 32 5.25 0.67 10.44
N TRP A 33 4.13 1.13 9.87
CA TRP A 33 3.94 1.24 8.44
C TRP A 33 4.87 2.29 7.83
N ARG A 34 5.69 1.87 6.87
CA ARG A 34 6.43 2.80 6.01
C ARG A 34 5.69 2.96 4.70
N ARG A 35 5.80 4.15 4.11
CA ARG A 35 5.09 4.52 2.89
C ARG A 35 5.95 5.41 2.01
N GLY A 36 5.62 5.45 0.74
CA GLY A 36 6.37 6.25 -0.22
C GLY A 36 5.87 6.06 -1.64
N VAL A 37 6.71 6.45 -2.58
CA VAL A 37 6.45 6.35 -4.02
C VAL A 37 7.53 5.50 -4.67
N VAL A 38 7.11 4.60 -5.58
CA VAL A 38 8.03 3.85 -6.42
C VAL A 38 8.54 4.77 -7.53
N ARG A 39 9.86 4.92 -7.66
CA ARG A 39 10.51 5.81 -8.65
C ARG A 39 11.04 5.06 -9.87
N ALA A 40 11.42 3.80 -9.70
CA ALA A 40 11.86 2.92 -10.80
C ALA A 40 11.65 1.45 -10.43
N ALA A 41 11.66 0.58 -11.43
CA ALA A 41 11.62 -0.87 -11.27
C ALA A 41 12.66 -1.51 -12.19
N SER A 42 13.33 -2.56 -11.73
CA SER A 42 14.35 -3.28 -12.51
C SER A 42 13.72 -4.20 -13.57
N HIS A 43 12.55 -4.77 -13.26
CA HIS A 43 11.85 -5.72 -14.11
C HIS A 43 10.44 -5.22 -14.44
N ARG A 44 9.95 -5.63 -15.62
CA ARG A 44 8.57 -5.38 -16.04
C ARG A 44 7.58 -6.37 -15.43
N ASP A 45 8.04 -7.61 -15.24
CA ASP A 45 7.25 -8.64 -14.58
C ASP A 45 7.30 -8.44 -13.07
N ILE A 46 6.12 -8.26 -12.49
CA ILE A 46 5.95 -8.07 -11.05
C ILE A 46 6.26 -9.37 -10.31
N ASN A 47 5.99 -10.53 -10.91
CA ASN A 47 6.20 -11.83 -10.25
C ASN A 47 7.65 -12.31 -10.31
N ASN A 48 8.56 -11.52 -10.89
CA ASN A 48 9.97 -11.88 -10.94
C ASN A 48 10.57 -11.88 -9.51
N PRO A 49 11.13 -13.00 -9.01
CA PRO A 49 11.73 -13.06 -7.68
C PRO A 49 12.87 -12.05 -7.45
N GLU A 50 13.54 -11.63 -8.52
CA GLU A 50 14.62 -10.63 -8.51
C GLU A 50 14.11 -9.19 -8.76
N LEU A 51 12.79 -8.98 -8.67
CA LEU A 51 12.21 -7.65 -8.77
C LEU A 51 12.79 -6.73 -7.70
N SER A 52 13.45 -5.69 -8.17
CA SER A 52 13.97 -4.60 -7.37
C SER A 52 13.28 -3.31 -7.78
N ILE A 53 12.93 -2.48 -6.79
CA ILE A 53 12.28 -1.19 -7.00
C ILE A 53 13.09 -0.09 -6.32
N LEU A 54 13.25 1.04 -7.01
CA LEU A 54 13.79 2.25 -6.42
C LEU A 54 12.65 2.95 -5.70
N VAL A 55 12.78 3.18 -4.40
CA VAL A 55 11.74 3.82 -3.60
C VAL A 55 12.18 5.17 -3.07
N GLU A 56 11.20 6.06 -2.93
CA GLU A 56 11.31 7.31 -2.18
C GLU A 56 10.32 7.26 -1.03
N PHE A 57 10.82 7.20 0.20
CA PHE A 57 9.98 7.20 1.39
C PHE A 57 9.49 8.62 1.72
N ASP A 58 8.25 8.73 2.21
CA ASP A 58 7.64 10.01 2.56
C ASP A 58 8.40 10.74 3.70
N ASP A 59 9.07 9.99 4.57
CA ASP A 59 9.76 10.46 5.77
C ASP A 59 11.28 10.68 5.57
N VAL A 60 11.77 10.49 4.35
CA VAL A 60 13.20 10.55 4.03
C VAL A 60 13.45 11.51 2.87
N ASP A 61 14.57 12.25 2.92
CA ASP A 61 15.00 13.10 1.81
C ASP A 61 15.14 12.30 0.50
N TRP A 62 14.68 12.88 -0.61
CA TRP A 62 14.68 12.27 -1.93
C TRP A 62 16.08 11.84 -2.42
N ARG A 63 17.17 12.42 -1.90
CA ARG A 63 18.54 12.01 -2.24
C ARG A 63 18.93 10.66 -1.65
N LYS A 64 18.19 10.18 -0.64
CA LYS A 64 18.40 8.89 0.02
C LYS A 64 17.48 7.78 -0.55
N ARG A 65 16.98 7.95 -1.77
CA ARG A 65 16.28 6.87 -2.48
C ARG A 65 17.15 5.63 -2.50
N GLU A 66 16.53 4.49 -2.27
CA GLU A 66 17.23 3.21 -2.19
C GLU A 66 16.55 2.16 -3.06
N TRP A 67 17.35 1.23 -3.58
CA TRP A 67 16.85 0.06 -4.28
C TRP A 67 16.50 -1.02 -3.27
N ILE A 68 15.31 -1.59 -3.43
CA ILE A 68 14.76 -2.60 -2.54
C ILE A 68 14.36 -3.84 -3.35
N CYS A 69 14.83 -5.01 -2.92
CA CYS A 69 14.38 -6.30 -3.42
C CYS A 69 13.06 -6.67 -2.74
N VAL A 70 11.96 -6.66 -3.50
CA VAL A 70 10.60 -6.81 -2.93
C VAL A 70 10.40 -8.17 -2.28
N TYR A 71 10.84 -9.24 -2.96
CA TYR A 71 10.64 -10.62 -2.51
C TYR A 71 11.72 -11.13 -1.55
N GLU A 72 12.67 -10.29 -1.15
CA GLU A 72 13.69 -10.65 -0.17
C GLU A 72 13.06 -10.90 1.23
N GLN A 73 13.79 -11.58 2.12
CA GLN A 73 13.26 -11.99 3.43
C GLN A 73 12.92 -10.82 4.38
N LYS A 74 13.42 -9.61 4.11
CA LYS A 74 13.29 -8.43 4.98
C LYS A 74 11.85 -7.94 5.17
N PHE A 75 11.01 -8.05 4.15
CA PHE A 75 9.62 -7.58 4.20
C PHE A 75 8.67 -8.68 4.64
N GLN A 76 7.68 -8.31 5.44
CA GLN A 76 6.54 -9.18 5.74
C GLN A 76 5.35 -8.85 4.87
N VAL A 77 5.16 -7.56 4.59
CA VAL A 77 4.09 -7.04 3.76
C VAL A 77 4.66 -5.96 2.86
N PHE A 78 4.30 -6.02 1.58
CA PHE A 78 4.53 -4.96 0.61
C PHE A 78 3.26 -4.80 -0.22
N LEU A 79 2.62 -3.63 -0.10
CA LEU A 79 1.38 -3.29 -0.79
C LEU A 79 1.64 -2.16 -1.77
N ILE A 80 0.92 -2.16 -2.88
CA ILE A 80 0.98 -1.14 -3.90
C ILE A 80 -0.40 -0.62 -4.22
N GLU A 81 -0.45 0.69 -4.48
CA GLU A 81 -1.63 1.40 -4.92
C GLU A 81 -2.32 0.68 -6.10
N TYR A 82 -3.59 0.35 -5.88
CA TYR A 82 -4.39 -0.35 -6.85
C TYR A 82 -5.48 0.52 -7.46
N THR A 83 -6.34 1.11 -6.62
CA THR A 83 -7.52 1.85 -7.09
C THR A 83 -8.00 2.89 -6.09
N LEU A 84 -8.88 3.77 -6.57
CA LEU A 84 -9.61 4.76 -5.80
C LEU A 84 -10.89 4.17 -5.20
N ILE A 85 -11.12 4.48 -3.93
CA ILE A 85 -12.31 4.07 -3.20
C ILE A 85 -12.90 5.27 -2.44
N TRP A 86 -14.19 5.17 -2.15
CA TRP A 86 -14.92 6.08 -1.28
C TRP A 86 -15.17 5.42 0.06
N VAL A 87 -14.76 6.11 1.13
CA VAL A 87 -14.87 5.59 2.50
C VAL A 87 -15.57 6.60 3.38
N LEU A 88 -16.53 6.13 4.16
CA LEU A 88 -17.29 6.97 5.09
C LEU A 88 -16.40 7.37 6.27
N ARG A 89 -16.07 8.67 6.40
CA ARG A 89 -15.37 9.20 7.56
C ARG A 89 -16.33 9.84 8.54
N LYS A 90 -16.26 9.40 9.80
CA LYS A 90 -17.05 9.97 10.90
C LYS A 90 -16.71 11.44 11.15
N GLU A 91 -15.42 11.79 11.02
CA GLU A 91 -14.91 13.15 11.25
C GLU A 91 -13.98 13.58 10.13
N THR A 92 -14.31 14.72 9.52
CA THR A 92 -13.53 15.35 8.44
C THR A 92 -13.55 16.87 8.63
N PRO A 93 -12.59 17.61 8.04
CA PRO A 93 -12.59 19.08 8.10
C PRO A 93 -13.84 19.74 7.50
N VAL A 94 -14.57 19.04 6.63
CA VAL A 94 -15.71 19.58 5.88
C VAL A 94 -17.06 19.09 6.43
N GLY A 95 -17.05 18.20 7.43
CA GLY A 95 -18.28 17.69 8.05
C GLY A 95 -18.14 16.33 8.71
N LYS A 96 -19.28 15.82 9.20
CA LYS A 96 -19.39 14.49 9.80
C LYS A 96 -20.06 13.51 8.83
N ASN A 97 -19.62 12.25 8.87
CA ASN A 97 -20.19 11.17 8.06
C ASN A 97 -20.22 11.47 6.55
N VAL A 98 -19.09 11.93 6.00
CA VAL A 98 -18.95 12.22 4.58
C VAL A 98 -18.10 11.14 3.92
N PHE A 99 -18.49 10.72 2.71
CA PHE A 99 -17.66 9.85 1.89
C PHE A 99 -16.43 10.62 1.41
N TRP A 100 -15.25 10.08 1.69
CA TRP A 100 -13.98 10.67 1.35
C TRP A 100 -13.20 9.77 0.39
N PRO A 101 -12.48 10.33 -0.59
CA PRO A 101 -11.62 9.55 -1.44
C PRO A 101 -10.43 9.00 -0.64
N ALA A 102 -10.12 7.73 -0.86
CA ALA A 102 -8.97 7.04 -0.33
C ALA A 102 -8.35 6.13 -1.39
N LEU A 103 -7.06 5.84 -1.21
CA LEU A 103 -6.32 4.85 -1.95
C LEU A 103 -6.56 3.49 -1.32
N ASN A 104 -6.88 2.53 -2.18
CA ASN A 104 -6.86 1.11 -1.86
C ASN A 104 -5.57 0.48 -2.40
N TYR A 105 -5.10 -0.54 -1.70
CA TYR A 105 -3.86 -1.23 -2.03
C TYR A 105 -4.10 -2.69 -2.38
N LYS A 106 -3.23 -3.23 -3.23
CA LYS A 106 -3.11 -4.66 -3.48
C LYS A 106 -1.78 -5.17 -2.94
N SER A 107 -1.73 -6.42 -2.54
CA SER A 107 -0.48 -7.03 -2.08
C SER A 107 0.42 -7.41 -3.25
N LEU A 108 1.69 -7.02 -3.16
CA LEU A 108 2.78 -7.63 -3.91
C LEU A 108 3.44 -8.77 -3.13
N LEU A 109 3.58 -8.59 -1.83
CA LEU A 109 4.13 -9.56 -0.90
C LEU A 109 3.30 -9.55 0.37
N ASP A 110 2.88 -10.73 0.80
CA ASP A 110 2.15 -10.91 2.05
C ASP A 110 2.50 -12.25 2.70
N LYS A 111 3.42 -12.23 3.66
CA LYS A 111 3.87 -13.41 4.40
C LYS A 111 3.00 -13.74 5.61
N ILE A 112 2.05 -12.86 5.95
CA ILE A 112 1.28 -12.93 7.19
C ILE A 112 -0.22 -13.14 6.96
N GLY A 113 -0.67 -13.18 5.70
CA GLY A 113 -2.07 -13.37 5.35
C GLY A 113 -2.92 -12.12 5.61
N LEU A 114 -2.34 -10.94 5.41
CA LEU A 114 -3.04 -9.67 5.51
C LEU A 114 -4.19 -9.56 4.49
N THR A 115 -3.99 -10.08 3.28
CA THR A 115 -4.98 -10.00 2.20
C THR A 115 -6.23 -10.82 2.51
N ASP A 116 -6.07 -11.91 3.25
CA ASP A 116 -7.16 -12.77 3.72
C ASP A 116 -7.87 -12.20 4.96
N HIS A 117 -7.30 -11.14 5.55
CA HIS A 117 -7.85 -10.50 6.72
C HIS A 117 -9.01 -9.56 6.34
N LYS A 118 -10.00 -9.51 7.23
CA LYS A 118 -11.22 -8.71 7.06
C LYS A 118 -10.93 -7.21 6.91
N PHE A 119 -9.88 -6.73 7.60
CA PHE A 119 -9.49 -5.32 7.58
C PHE A 119 -8.35 -5.08 6.59
N GLN A 120 -8.58 -4.12 5.69
CA GLN A 120 -7.61 -3.69 4.69
C GLN A 120 -7.11 -2.26 5.00
N PRO A 121 -5.80 -2.00 4.82
CA PRO A 121 -5.26 -0.66 4.96
C PRO A 121 -5.70 0.21 3.77
N ILE A 122 -6.12 1.43 4.09
CA ILE A 122 -6.46 2.48 3.13
C ILE A 122 -5.71 3.75 3.48
N GLU A 123 -5.41 4.58 2.49
CA GLU A 123 -4.77 5.89 2.72
C GLU A 123 -5.65 7.01 2.20
N HIS A 124 -6.04 7.94 3.06
CA HIS A 124 -6.84 9.09 2.65
C HIS A 124 -6.03 10.09 1.82
N PHE A 125 -6.65 10.67 0.78
CA PHE A 125 -5.97 11.58 -0.14
C PHE A 125 -5.43 12.86 0.50
N VAL A 126 -6.24 13.48 1.36
CA VAL A 126 -5.99 14.86 1.81
C VAL A 126 -4.95 14.90 2.92
N ASP A 127 -5.13 14.08 3.96
CA ASP A 127 -4.28 14.07 5.15
C ASP A 127 -3.24 12.94 5.14
N ARG A 128 -3.25 12.08 4.11
CA ARG A 128 -2.39 10.88 4.02
C ARG A 128 -2.49 9.99 5.26
N ARG A 129 -3.64 10.04 5.93
CA ARG A 129 -3.89 9.23 7.11
C ARG A 129 -4.18 7.80 6.67
N LEU A 130 -3.47 6.86 7.30
CA LEU A 130 -3.73 5.44 7.15
C LEU A 130 -4.91 5.05 8.06
N ASP A 131 -5.86 4.30 7.52
CA ASP A 131 -7.00 3.74 8.25
C ASP A 131 -7.20 2.27 7.88
N PHE A 132 -7.94 1.53 8.70
CA PHE A 132 -8.17 0.10 8.52
C PHE A 132 -9.65 -0.19 8.51
N VAL A 133 -10.15 -0.57 7.33
CA VAL A 133 -11.59 -0.71 7.10
C VAL A 133 -11.95 -2.11 6.65
N ASP A 134 -13.17 -2.52 6.97
CA ASP A 134 -13.73 -3.78 6.51
C ASP A 134 -13.84 -3.76 4.98
N TYR A 135 -13.32 -4.79 4.31
CA TYR A 135 -13.39 -4.91 2.85
C TYR A 135 -14.83 -4.77 2.32
N SER A 136 -15.82 -5.28 3.05
CA SER A 136 -17.23 -5.20 2.67
C SER A 136 -17.80 -3.77 2.66
N SER A 137 -17.15 -2.84 3.35
CA SER A 137 -17.55 -1.44 3.43
C SER A 137 -16.99 -0.57 2.29
N LEU A 138 -16.08 -1.12 1.48
CA LEU A 138 -15.41 -0.40 0.41
C LEU A 138 -16.37 -0.15 -0.76
N LYS A 139 -16.54 1.13 -1.12
CA LYS A 139 -17.22 1.54 -2.36
C LYS A 139 -16.19 1.92 -3.39
N PHE A 140 -16.03 1.11 -4.43
CA PHE A 140 -15.12 1.42 -5.54
C PHE A 140 -15.64 2.61 -6.34
N HIS A 141 -14.71 3.48 -6.75
CA HIS A 141 -15.04 4.52 -7.73
C HIS A 141 -15.35 3.82 -9.06
N GLN A 142 -16.58 4.02 -9.57
CA GLN A 142 -16.99 3.55 -10.91
C GLN A 142 -16.51 4.51 -12.00
#